data_AF-A0A7V1WC84-F1
#
_entry.id   AF-A0A7V1WC84-F1
#
_cell.length_a   1.000
_cell.length_b   1.000
_cell.length_c   1.000
_cell.angle_alpha   90.00
_cell.angle_beta   90.00
_cell.angle_gamma   90.00
#
_symmetry.space_group_name_H-M   'P 1'
#
loop_
_entity.id
_entity.type
_entity.pdbx_description
1 polymer ?
#
loop_
_entity_poly.entity_id
_entity_poly.type
_entity_poly.pdbx_seq_one_letter_code
_entity_poly.pdbx_strand_id
1 'polypeptide(L)'
;MTAREYTIGELAKAAEVTPRTIRFYTAEGLLPPPVVRGRYGFYTDEQLHRLRAIAALKEAFLPLSAIRAQLATLTPEELAALGAVDRPGRLSTASEYVRELMARRGLREEVRFSLAPPARADVVCSPPPQPEARARSTAIPCSETWERVVLMDGLELLARLPLSSAARELRERILEFARSQGQEGQKEEFDELR
;
A
#
# COMPACT_ATOMS: atom_id res chain seq x y z
N MET A 1 37.90 -8.76 2.03
CA MET A 1 37.40 -8.39 0.70
C MET A 1 37.44 -6.86 0.62
N THR A 2 38.08 -6.29 -0.40
CA THR A 2 38.25 -4.84 -0.53
C THR A 2 36.89 -4.17 -0.72
N ALA A 3 36.43 -3.42 0.27
CA ALA A 3 35.18 -2.68 0.19
C ALA A 3 35.36 -1.56 -0.84
N ARG A 4 34.59 -1.60 -1.93
CA ARG A 4 34.57 -0.52 -2.91
C ARG A 4 33.88 0.68 -2.29
N GLU A 5 34.48 1.86 -2.47
CA GLU A 5 33.91 3.12 -2.01
C GLU A 5 33.12 3.79 -3.13
N TYR A 6 31.97 4.35 -2.76
CA TYR A 6 31.03 5.01 -3.66
C TYR A 6 30.72 6.41 -3.13
N THR A 7 30.75 7.40 -4.01
CA THR A 7 30.06 8.66 -3.76
C THR A 7 28.54 8.46 -3.77
N ILE A 8 27.77 9.40 -3.22
CA ILE A 8 26.30 9.32 -3.23
C ILE A 8 25.72 9.14 -4.64
N GLY A 9 26.36 9.75 -5.66
CA GLY A 9 25.92 9.65 -7.05
C GLY A 9 26.21 8.28 -7.66
N GLU A 10 27.37 7.71 -7.37
CA GLU A 10 27.73 6.36 -7.82
C GLU A 10 26.87 5.30 -7.14
N LEU A 11 26.65 5.43 -5.83
CA LEU A 11 25.77 4.54 -5.08
C LEU A 11 24.33 4.59 -5.61
N ALA A 12 23.82 5.78 -5.90
CA ALA A 12 22.49 5.98 -6.49
C ALA A 12 22.34 5.23 -7.81
N LYS A 13 23.33 5.35 -8.71
CA LYS A 13 23.34 4.61 -9.98
C LYS A 13 23.42 3.10 -9.76
N ALA A 14 24.32 2.63 -8.89
CA ALA A 14 24.52 1.21 -8.63
C ALA A 14 23.33 0.50 -7.96
N ALA A 15 22.53 1.26 -7.20
CA ALA A 15 21.33 0.78 -6.52
C ALA A 15 20.02 1.11 -7.27
N GLU A 16 20.09 1.77 -8.43
CA GLU A 16 18.93 2.23 -9.23
C GLU A 16 17.94 3.14 -8.46
N VAL A 17 18.47 3.97 -7.57
CA VAL A 17 17.70 4.92 -6.76
C VAL A 17 18.19 6.35 -6.97
N THR A 18 17.48 7.32 -6.41
CA THR A 18 17.93 8.73 -6.45
C THR A 18 18.79 9.07 -5.24
N PRO A 19 19.70 10.07 -5.33
CA PRO A 19 20.42 10.58 -4.16
C PRO A 19 19.49 11.08 -3.05
N ARG A 20 18.30 11.58 -3.40
CA ARG A 20 17.26 11.98 -2.45
C ARG A 20 16.76 10.79 -1.62
N THR A 21 16.54 9.66 -2.28
CA THR A 21 16.12 8.41 -1.63
C THR A 21 17.17 7.90 -0.65
N ILE A 22 18.45 7.97 -1.02
CA ILE A 22 19.56 7.58 -0.13
C ILE A 22 19.56 8.44 1.14
N ARG A 23 19.49 9.77 0.99
CA ARG A 23 19.43 10.69 2.14
C ARG A 23 18.21 10.43 3.02
N PHE A 24 17.06 10.15 2.42
CA PHE A 24 15.86 9.78 3.15
C PHE A 24 16.09 8.51 3.99
N TYR A 25 16.63 7.44 3.40
CA TYR A 25 16.92 6.22 4.16
C TYR A 25 18.01 6.39 5.23
N THR A 26 18.99 7.27 5.01
CA THR A 26 19.95 7.63 6.05
C THR A 26 19.28 8.39 7.20
N ALA A 27 18.44 9.38 6.91
CA ALA A 27 17.71 10.17 7.92
C ALA A 27 16.73 9.30 8.72
N GLU A 28 16.07 8.36 8.05
CA GLU A 28 15.21 7.37 8.69
C GLU A 28 15.99 6.32 9.47
N GLY A 29 17.32 6.23 9.38
CA GLY A 29 18.12 5.21 10.06
C GLY A 29 18.01 3.80 9.44
N LEU A 30 17.52 3.69 8.21
CA LEU A 30 17.48 2.45 7.43
C LEU A 30 18.83 2.13 6.79
N LEU A 31 19.63 3.17 6.53
CA LEU A 31 20.96 3.06 5.93
C LEU A 31 22.01 3.67 6.88
N PRO A 32 23.14 2.99 7.14
CA PRO A 32 24.23 3.58 7.91
C PRO A 32 24.69 4.91 7.31
N PRO A 33 25.09 5.89 8.15
CA PRO A 33 25.61 7.16 7.66
C PRO A 33 26.88 6.94 6.83
N PRO A 34 27.18 7.83 5.87
CA PRO A 34 28.41 7.74 5.09
C PRO A 34 29.64 7.97 5.96
N VAL A 35 30.76 7.36 5.56
CA VAL A 35 32.08 7.66 6.11
C VAL A 35 32.51 9.02 5.56
N VAL A 36 32.60 10.02 6.43
CA VAL A 36 32.97 11.39 6.05
C VAL A 36 34.49 11.51 5.99
N ARG A 37 35.01 11.95 4.85
CA ARG A 37 36.42 12.33 4.67
C ARG A 37 36.49 13.74 4.08
N GLY A 38 36.86 14.70 4.93
CA GLY A 38 36.84 16.11 4.57
C GLY A 38 35.43 16.59 4.22
N ARG A 39 35.23 17.10 3.00
CA ARG A 39 33.92 17.58 2.52
C ARG A 39 33.06 16.50 1.87
N TYR A 40 33.61 15.30 1.64
CA TYR A 40 32.95 14.24 0.89
C TYR A 40 32.52 13.09 1.82
N GLY A 41 31.33 12.54 1.55
CA GLY A 41 30.82 11.34 2.21
C GLY A 41 30.89 10.14 1.28
N PHE A 42 31.49 9.05 1.76
CA PHE A 42 31.67 7.80 1.05
C PHE A 42 30.79 6.70 1.63
N TYR A 43 30.30 5.83 0.75
CA TYR A 43 29.54 4.64 1.09
C TYR A 43 30.31 3.41 0.63
N THR A 44 30.07 2.27 1.25
CA THR A 44 30.72 1.01 0.93
C THR A 44 29.75 0.04 0.26
N ASP A 45 30.24 -1.11 -0.19
CA ASP A 45 29.42 -2.21 -0.71
C ASP A 45 28.32 -2.66 0.27
N GLU A 46 28.53 -2.52 1.58
CA GLU A 46 27.52 -2.86 2.58
C GLU A 46 26.25 -2.01 2.40
N GLN A 47 26.40 -0.71 2.18
CA GLN A 47 25.28 0.18 1.92
C GLN A 47 24.61 -0.13 0.57
N LEU A 48 25.36 -0.56 -0.43
CA LEU A 48 24.82 -1.01 -1.71
C LEU A 48 23.92 -2.26 -1.53
N HIS A 49 24.43 -3.28 -0.84
CA HIS A 49 23.65 -4.49 -0.54
C HIS A 49 22.39 -4.17 0.27
N ARG A 50 22.52 -3.30 1.28
CA ARG A 50 21.38 -2.87 2.09
C ARG A 50 20.32 -2.14 1.27
N LEU A 51 20.72 -1.26 0.35
CA LEU A 51 19.78 -0.59 -0.57
C LEU A 51 19.06 -1.56 -1.49
N ARG A 52 19.77 -2.57 -2.00
CA ARG A 52 19.16 -3.60 -2.84
C ARG A 52 18.20 -4.49 -2.06
N ALA A 53 18.55 -4.85 -0.83
CA ALA A 53 17.67 -5.57 0.09
C ALA A 53 16.41 -4.77 0.44
N ILE A 54 16.53 -3.46 0.73
CA ILE A 54 15.38 -2.56 0.94
C ILE A 54 14.43 -2.62 -0.25
N ALA A 55 14.96 -2.52 -1.48
CA ALA A 55 14.13 -2.57 -2.67
C ALA A 55 13.45 -3.93 -2.85
N ALA A 56 14.13 -5.05 -2.60
CA ALA A 56 13.54 -6.38 -2.64
C ALA A 56 12.40 -6.55 -1.61
N LEU A 57 12.59 -6.06 -0.39
CA LEU A 57 11.57 -6.12 0.67
C LEU A 57 10.37 -5.20 0.38
N LYS A 58 10.59 -4.06 -0.29
CA LYS A 58 9.51 -3.20 -0.78
C LYS A 58 8.66 -3.87 -1.86
N GLU A 59 9.29 -4.63 -2.76
CA GLU A 59 8.57 -5.42 -3.77
C GLU A 59 7.72 -6.53 -3.14
N ALA A 60 8.12 -7.02 -1.96
CA ALA A 60 7.30 -7.93 -1.15
C ALA A 60 6.20 -7.22 -0.34
N PHE A 61 5.93 -5.94 -0.62
CA PHE A 61 4.88 -5.10 0.00
C PHE A 61 4.99 -4.95 1.52
N LEU A 62 6.20 -5.05 2.09
CA LEU A 62 6.39 -4.78 3.51
C LEU A 62 6.35 -3.28 3.80
N PRO A 63 5.68 -2.85 4.91
CA PRO A 63 5.77 -1.46 5.36
C PRO A 63 7.19 -1.14 5.84
N LEU A 64 7.60 0.13 5.76
CA LEU A 64 8.96 0.55 6.11
C LEU A 64 9.37 0.16 7.55
N SER A 65 8.44 0.11 8.49
CA SER A 65 8.68 -0.35 9.87
C SER A 65 9.11 -1.81 9.93
N ALA A 66 8.43 -2.69 9.17
CA ALA A 66 8.78 -4.11 9.09
C ALA A 66 10.10 -4.31 8.35
N ILE A 67 10.36 -3.54 7.30
CA ILE A 67 11.65 -3.53 6.58
C ILE A 67 12.78 -3.16 7.54
N ARG A 68 12.62 -2.12 8.36
CA ARG A 68 13.60 -1.72 9.37
C ARG A 68 13.91 -2.86 10.34
N ALA A 69 12.89 -3.53 10.87
CA ALA A 69 13.06 -4.65 11.81
C ALA A 69 13.83 -5.80 11.17
N GLN A 70 13.49 -6.18 9.94
CA GLN A 70 14.20 -7.21 9.17
C GLN A 70 15.68 -6.84 8.94
N LEU A 71 15.95 -5.62 8.52
CA LEU A 71 17.33 -5.17 8.25
C LEU A 71 18.20 -5.06 9.51
N ALA A 72 17.60 -5.05 10.70
CA ALA A 72 18.32 -5.07 11.97
C ALA A 72 18.77 -6.49 12.36
N THR A 73 18.06 -7.53 11.90
CA THR A 73 18.38 -8.93 12.21
C THR A 73 19.30 -9.60 11.19
N LEU A 74 19.32 -9.08 9.95
CA LEU A 74 20.07 -9.69 8.84
C LEU A 74 21.58 -9.42 8.93
N THR A 75 22.34 -10.47 8.64
CA THR A 75 23.80 -10.42 8.47
C THR A 75 24.19 -9.79 7.13
N PRO A 76 25.44 -9.30 6.98
CA PRO A 76 25.92 -8.75 5.71
C PRO A 76 25.83 -9.73 4.52
N GLU A 77 25.99 -11.03 4.77
CA GLU A 77 25.88 -12.08 3.75
C GLU A 77 24.42 -12.27 3.30
N GLU A 78 23.48 -12.28 4.24
CA GLU A 78 22.04 -12.37 3.92
C GLU A 78 21.55 -11.11 3.19
N LEU A 79 22.07 -9.93 3.54
CA LEU A 79 21.79 -8.69 2.81
C LEU A 79 22.29 -8.76 1.37
N ALA A 80 23.49 -9.31 1.15
CA ALA A 80 24.03 -9.51 -0.19
C ALA A 80 23.17 -10.50 -0.99
N ALA A 81 22.74 -11.61 -0.36
CA ALA A 81 21.88 -12.61 -0.99
C ALA A 81 20.51 -12.04 -1.40
N LEU A 82 19.85 -11.27 -0.52
CA LEU A 82 18.60 -10.58 -0.83
C LEU A 82 18.76 -9.53 -1.93
N GLY A 83 19.93 -8.87 -1.96
CA GLY A 83 20.26 -7.86 -2.96
C GLY A 83 20.67 -8.42 -4.32
N ALA A 84 21.01 -9.70 -4.41
CA ALA A 84 21.45 -10.37 -5.64
C ALA A 84 20.28 -10.82 -6.52
N VAL A 85 19.04 -10.78 -6.01
CA VAL A 85 17.84 -11.13 -6.78
C VAL A 85 17.71 -10.13 -7.94
N ASP A 86 17.88 -10.64 -9.17
CA ASP A 86 17.71 -9.89 -10.40
C ASP A 86 16.31 -9.28 -10.42
N ARG A 87 16.26 -7.94 -10.42
CA ARG A 87 15.02 -7.21 -10.26
C ARG A 87 14.57 -6.78 -11.65
N PRO A 88 13.35 -7.13 -12.10
CA PRO A 88 12.86 -6.59 -13.35
C PRO A 88 12.78 -5.08 -13.21
N GLY A 89 13.45 -4.40 -14.13
CA GLY A 89 13.57 -2.95 -14.14
C GLY A 89 12.21 -2.28 -14.00
N ARG A 90 12.23 -1.11 -13.34
CA ARG A 90 11.10 -0.20 -13.11
C ARG A 90 10.01 -0.36 -14.17
N LEU A 91 8.94 -1.09 -13.84
CA LEU A 91 7.80 -1.25 -14.72
C LEU A 91 7.21 0.13 -14.94
N SER A 92 7.26 0.58 -16.19
CA SER A 92 7.02 1.97 -16.58
C SER A 92 5.55 2.34 -16.45
N THR A 93 4.68 1.33 -16.47
CA THR A 93 3.24 1.52 -16.46
C THR A 93 2.58 0.69 -15.37
N ALA A 94 1.56 1.26 -14.72
CA ALA A 94 0.76 0.56 -13.71
C ALA A 94 0.13 -0.74 -14.26
N SER A 95 -0.21 -0.77 -15.55
CA SER A 95 -0.73 -1.97 -16.23
C SER A 95 0.31 -3.08 -16.38
N GLU A 96 1.57 -2.74 -16.64
CA GLU A 96 2.68 -3.70 -16.69
C GLU A 96 2.96 -4.27 -15.30
N TYR A 97 2.93 -3.42 -14.28
CA TYR A 97 3.04 -3.82 -12.89
C TYR A 97 1.93 -4.79 -12.46
N VAL A 98 0.68 -4.46 -12.77
CA VAL A 98 -0.47 -5.34 -12.46
C VAL A 98 -0.35 -6.65 -13.23
N ARG A 99 0.03 -6.64 -14.51
CA ARG A 99 0.21 -7.87 -15.32
C ARG A 99 1.29 -8.78 -14.72
N GLU A 100 2.44 -8.21 -14.37
CA GLU A 100 3.55 -8.93 -13.74
C GLU A 100 3.17 -9.48 -12.36
N LEU A 101 2.48 -8.67 -11.54
CA LEU A 101 2.00 -9.08 -10.22
C LEU A 101 1.05 -10.28 -10.31
N MET A 102 0.15 -10.26 -11.29
CA MET A 102 -0.77 -11.37 -11.55
C MET A 102 -0.01 -12.63 -12.02
N ALA A 103 1.01 -12.49 -12.86
CA ALA A 103 1.85 -13.60 -13.32
C ALA A 103 2.65 -14.25 -12.18
N ARG A 104 3.22 -13.46 -11.27
CA ARG A 104 3.98 -13.97 -10.10
C ARG A 104 3.10 -14.71 -9.11
N ARG A 105 1.85 -14.27 -8.91
CA ARG A 105 0.91 -14.99 -8.04
C ARG A 105 0.41 -16.30 -8.64
N GLY A 106 0.32 -16.39 -9.97
CA GLY A 106 -0.02 -17.64 -10.67
C GLY A 106 1.00 -18.77 -10.48
N LEU A 107 2.29 -18.44 -10.29
CA LEU A 107 3.35 -19.43 -10.03
C LEU A 107 3.30 -20.05 -8.62
N ARG A 108 2.56 -19.45 -7.67
CA ARG A 108 2.35 -20.03 -6.32
C ARG A 108 1.15 -20.97 -6.24
N GLU A 109 0.28 -21.03 -7.25
CA GLU A 109 -0.88 -21.94 -7.29
C GLU A 109 -0.53 -23.39 -7.70
N GLU A 110 0.74 -23.71 -7.97
CA GLU A 110 1.17 -25.10 -8.20
C GLU A 110 1.36 -25.92 -6.90
N VAL A 111 0.98 -25.40 -5.73
CA VAL A 111 0.64 -26.27 -4.60
C VAL A 111 -0.82 -26.67 -4.76
N ARG A 112 -1.02 -27.75 -5.51
CA ARG A 112 -2.30 -28.43 -5.73
C ARG A 112 -2.89 -28.88 -4.39
N PHE A 113 -3.68 -28.03 -3.74
CA PHE A 113 -4.67 -28.53 -2.78
C PHE A 113 -5.78 -29.17 -3.62
N SER A 114 -5.88 -30.50 -3.56
CA SER A 114 -6.89 -31.25 -4.28
C SER A 114 -8.29 -30.94 -3.74
N LEU A 115 -8.87 -29.82 -4.14
CA LEU A 115 -10.31 -29.64 -4.13
C LEU A 115 -10.81 -30.26 -5.43
N ALA A 116 -11.33 -31.48 -5.34
CA ALA A 116 -12.08 -32.06 -6.44
C ALA A 116 -13.15 -31.05 -6.89
N PRO A 117 -13.24 -30.70 -8.18
CA PRO A 117 -14.25 -29.76 -8.65
C PRO A 117 -15.64 -30.34 -8.33
N PRO A 118 -16.59 -29.56 -7.78
CA PRO A 118 -17.97 -30.00 -7.73
C PRO A 118 -18.45 -30.24 -9.17
N ALA A 119 -19.15 -31.36 -9.37
CA ALA A 119 -19.69 -31.75 -10.66
C ALA A 119 -20.47 -30.57 -11.28
N ARG A 120 -20.18 -30.31 -12.56
CA ARG A 120 -20.73 -29.22 -13.37
C ARG A 120 -22.25 -29.13 -13.21
N ALA A 121 -22.73 -28.02 -12.67
CA ALA A 121 -24.07 -27.52 -13.00
C ALA A 121 -23.89 -26.56 -14.18
N ASP A 122 -24.66 -26.78 -15.24
CA ASP A 122 -24.58 -26.06 -16.50
C ASP A 122 -24.86 -24.56 -16.30
N VAL A 123 -23.80 -23.73 -16.30
CA VAL A 123 -23.96 -22.28 -16.41
C VAL A 123 -24.16 -21.96 -17.89
N VAL A 124 -25.42 -21.86 -18.30
CA VAL A 124 -25.78 -21.19 -19.55
C VAL A 124 -25.52 -19.70 -19.35
N CYS A 125 -24.50 -19.20 -20.02
CA CYS A 125 -24.22 -17.77 -20.09
C CYS A 125 -25.22 -17.15 -21.08
N SER A 126 -26.29 -16.53 -20.58
CA SER A 126 -27.13 -15.67 -21.44
C SER A 126 -26.37 -14.38 -21.76
N PRO A 127 -26.32 -13.95 -23.03
CA PRO A 127 -25.72 -12.67 -23.39
C PRO A 127 -26.51 -11.50 -22.76
N PRO A 128 -25.84 -10.40 -22.38
CA PRO A 128 -26.53 -9.23 -21.84
C PRO A 128 -27.50 -8.66 -22.90
N PRO A 129 -28.73 -8.26 -22.52
CA PRO A 129 -29.68 -7.69 -23.47
C PRO A 129 -29.12 -6.37 -24.02
N GLN A 130 -29.19 -6.22 -25.36
CA GLN A 130 -28.70 -5.03 -26.06
C GLN A 130 -29.53 -3.79 -25.68
N PRO A 131 -28.92 -2.59 -25.69
CA PRO A 131 -29.58 -1.36 -25.26
C PRO A 131 -30.45 -0.80 -26.37
N GLU A 132 -31.70 -1.25 -26.44
CA GLU A 132 -32.66 -0.73 -27.41
C GLU A 132 -33.58 0.33 -26.77
N ALA A 133 -33.53 1.53 -27.36
CA ALA A 133 -34.50 2.62 -27.28
C ALA A 133 -34.66 3.41 -25.95
N ARG A 134 -33.71 4.31 -25.73
CA ARG A 134 -33.94 5.77 -25.64
C ARG A 134 -35.26 6.23 -24.97
N ALA A 135 -35.32 6.13 -23.65
CA ALA A 135 -36.10 7.09 -22.87
C ALA A 135 -35.33 8.43 -22.83
N ARG A 136 -36.03 9.52 -23.14
CA ARG A 136 -35.52 10.89 -23.22
C ARG A 136 -34.79 11.26 -21.92
N SER A 137 -33.46 11.26 -21.95
CA SER A 137 -32.65 11.90 -20.90
C SER A 137 -32.76 13.41 -21.08
N THR A 138 -33.79 14.00 -20.47
CA THR A 138 -33.79 15.43 -20.18
C THR A 138 -32.88 15.66 -18.98
N ALA A 139 -31.67 16.14 -19.26
CA ALA A 139 -30.71 16.76 -18.34
C ALA A 139 -30.36 15.96 -17.07
N ILE A 140 -29.12 15.48 -16.98
CA ILE A 140 -28.51 15.20 -15.66
C ILE A 140 -28.35 16.57 -14.97
N PRO A 141 -29.04 16.90 -13.87
CA PRO A 141 -28.61 18.04 -13.07
C PRO A 141 -27.27 17.64 -12.43
N CYS A 142 -26.18 18.16 -12.99
CA CYS A 142 -24.88 18.19 -12.34
C CYS A 142 -24.97 19.07 -11.10
N SER A 143 -25.27 18.47 -9.96
CA SER A 143 -24.88 19.01 -8.65
C SER A 143 -24.57 17.86 -7.69
N GLU A 144 -23.60 17.04 -8.07
CA GLU A 144 -22.95 16.12 -7.12
C GLU A 144 -22.37 16.96 -5.99
N THR A 145 -23.02 16.92 -4.84
CA THR A 145 -22.64 17.72 -3.68
C THR A 145 -22.12 16.77 -2.61
N TRP A 146 -20.93 17.05 -2.09
CA TRP A 146 -20.37 16.34 -0.94
C TRP A 146 -20.92 16.96 0.34
N GLU A 147 -21.68 16.18 1.10
CA GLU A 147 -22.17 16.52 2.42
C GLU A 147 -21.22 15.94 3.46
N ARG A 148 -20.80 16.78 4.43
CA ARG A 148 -19.92 16.39 5.53
C ARG A 148 -20.67 16.49 6.84
N VAL A 149 -20.77 15.38 7.56
CA VAL A 149 -21.45 15.30 8.86
C VAL A 149 -20.45 14.89 9.93
N VAL A 150 -20.20 15.76 10.90
CA VAL A 150 -19.35 15.43 12.05
C VAL A 150 -20.15 14.51 12.98
N LEU A 151 -19.61 13.33 13.29
CA LEU A 151 -20.25 12.33 14.15
C LEU A 151 -19.84 12.50 15.62
N MET A 152 -18.58 12.85 15.86
CA MET A 152 -17.96 13.14 17.17
C MET A 152 -16.62 13.86 16.94
N ASP A 153 -15.93 14.28 18.00
CA ASP A 153 -14.62 14.92 17.89
C ASP A 153 -13.64 14.03 17.12
N GLY A 154 -13.21 14.51 15.95
CA GLY A 154 -12.27 13.82 15.07
C GLY A 154 -12.87 12.77 14.11
N LEU A 155 -14.18 12.54 14.11
CA LEU A 155 -14.84 11.58 13.20
C LEU A 155 -15.88 12.25 12.31
N GLU A 156 -15.71 12.13 10.99
CA GLU A 156 -16.57 12.76 9.98
C GLU A 156 -17.12 11.72 8.98
N LEU A 157 -18.41 11.81 8.65
CA LEU A 157 -19.08 11.06 7.58
C LEU A 157 -19.19 11.93 6.33
N LEU A 158 -18.59 11.47 5.22
CA LEU A 158 -18.67 12.13 3.91
C LEU A 158 -19.64 11.36 3.00
N ALA A 159 -20.68 12.04 2.51
CA ALA A 159 -21.70 11.46 1.65
C ALA A 159 -21.82 12.24 0.33
N ARG A 160 -21.90 11.52 -0.80
CA ARG A 160 -22.10 12.13 -2.12
C ARG A 160 -23.57 12.09 -2.51
N LEU A 161 -24.19 13.26 -2.70
CA LEU A 161 -25.60 13.40 -3.04
C LEU A 161 -25.82 13.43 -4.56
N PRO A 162 -26.98 12.91 -5.05
CA PRO A 162 -28.04 12.29 -4.26
C PRO A 162 -27.70 10.84 -3.85
N LEU A 163 -28.03 10.48 -2.60
CA LEU A 163 -27.86 9.11 -2.10
C LEU A 163 -28.99 8.21 -2.61
N SER A 164 -28.63 6.97 -2.97
CA SER A 164 -29.61 5.90 -3.23
C SER A 164 -30.42 5.58 -1.95
N SER A 165 -31.55 4.89 -2.09
CA SER A 165 -32.36 4.46 -0.94
C SER A 165 -31.57 3.65 0.07
N ALA A 166 -30.78 2.66 -0.40
CA ALA A 166 -29.91 1.84 0.44
C ALA A 166 -28.80 2.67 1.12
N ALA A 167 -28.20 3.62 0.41
CA ALA A 167 -27.16 4.48 0.96
C ALA A 167 -27.71 5.48 2.00
N ARG A 168 -28.97 5.93 1.81
CA ARG A 168 -29.68 6.77 2.77
C ARG A 168 -29.99 6.01 4.06
N GLU A 169 -30.45 4.77 3.95
CA GLU A 169 -30.71 3.90 5.11
C GLU A 169 -29.42 3.65 5.92
N LEU A 170 -28.31 3.36 5.24
CA LEU A 170 -27.02 3.17 5.90
C LEU A 170 -26.54 4.45 6.61
N ARG A 171 -26.70 5.62 5.98
CA ARG A 171 -26.38 6.92 6.60
C ARG A 171 -27.16 7.12 7.89
N GLU A 172 -28.49 6.91 7.88
CA GLU A 172 -29.32 7.10 9.07
C GLU A 172 -28.90 6.17 10.20
N ARG A 173 -28.59 4.90 9.90
CA ARG A 173 -28.09 3.94 10.89
C ARG A 173 -26.76 4.37 11.52
N ILE A 174 -25.85 4.93 10.73
CA ILE A 174 -24.57 5.46 11.24
C ILE A 174 -24.81 6.68 12.14
N LEU A 175 -25.74 7.57 11.76
CA LEU A 175 -26.08 8.75 12.56
C LEU A 175 -26.78 8.39 13.87
N GLU A 176 -27.66 7.40 13.85
CA GLU A 176 -28.32 6.86 15.04
C GLU A 176 -27.31 6.19 15.99
N PHE A 177 -26.41 5.38 15.44
CA PHE A 177 -25.32 4.76 16.21
C PHE A 177 -24.39 5.81 16.84
N ALA A 178 -24.01 6.85 16.10
CA ALA A 178 -23.19 7.93 16.66
C ALA A 178 -23.90 8.66 17.81
N ARG A 179 -25.23 8.89 17.69
CA ARG A 179 -26.03 9.53 18.75
C ARG A 179 -26.18 8.66 19.99
N SER A 180 -26.28 7.34 19.87
CA SER A 180 -26.40 6.44 21.03
C SER A 180 -25.08 6.32 21.81
N GLN A 181 -23.94 6.27 21.12
CA GLN A 181 -22.62 6.22 21.77
C GLN A 181 -22.24 7.52 22.49
N GLY A 182 -22.74 8.67 22.02
CA GLY A 182 -22.54 9.97 22.68
C GLY A 182 -23.28 10.14 24.02
N GLN A 183 -24.24 9.27 24.36
CA GLN A 183 -24.92 9.28 25.67
C GLN A 183 -24.28 8.34 26.69
N GLU A 184 -23.49 7.35 26.26
CA GLU A 184 -22.83 6.39 27.14
C GLU A 184 -21.63 7.04 27.86
N GLY A 185 -20.91 7.96 27.19
CA GLY A 185 -19.75 8.66 27.74
C GLY A 185 -20.02 9.73 28.80
N GLN A 186 -21.29 10.14 29.03
CA GLN A 186 -21.64 11.06 30.14
C GLN A 186 -22.14 10.33 31.40
N LYS A 187 -22.30 9.00 31.35
CA LYS A 187 -22.86 8.23 32.46
C LYS A 187 -21.80 7.62 33.37
N GLU A 188 -20.58 7.43 32.89
CA GLU A 188 -19.46 6.95 33.71
C GLU A 188 -18.77 8.06 34.52
N GLU A 189 -18.84 9.33 34.10
CA GLU A 189 -18.24 10.46 34.84
C GLU A 189 -19.07 10.92 36.06
N PHE A 190 -20.30 10.40 36.22
CA PHE A 190 -21.18 10.77 37.34
C PHE A 190 -21.31 9.72 38.45
N ASP A 191 -20.68 8.55 38.32
CA ASP A 191 -20.73 7.47 39.34
C ASP A 191 -19.43 7.32 40.17
N GLU A 192 -18.47 8.26 40.01
CA GLU A 192 -17.25 8.35 40.84
C GLU A 192 -17.32 9.44 41.94
N LEU A 193 -18.47 10.10 42.10
CA LEU A 193 -18.69 11.14 43.14
C LEU A 193 -19.89 10.84 44.05
N ARG A 194 -20.01 9.61 44.57
CA ARG A 194 -20.92 9.33 45.69
C ARG A 194 -20.33 8.41 46.74
#